data_AF-A0A973MK07-F1
#
_entry.id   AF-A0A973MK07-F1
#
_cell.length_a   1.000
_cell.length_b   1.000
_cell.length_c   1.000
_cell.angle_alpha   90.00
_cell.angle_beta   90.00
_cell.angle_gamma   90.00
#
_symmetry.space_group_name_H-M   'P 1'
#
loop_
_entity.id
_entity.type
_entity.pdbx_description
1 polymer ?
#
loop_
_entity_poly.entity_id
_entity_poly.type
_entity_poly.pdbx_seq_one_letter_code
_entity_poly.pdbx_strand_id
1 'polypeptide(L)'
;MVVVAGSAVVVSQASAQTLDLKKWYVLVNRNSGKVLDDRASATNDGAAVVQWARTGGANQQWRFIDSGDGYYRLQNRNSGKVLDDLGWSKTPGSALVQWRDLNGTNQQFKLAKSSDDYVRLVNRFSGMAVDVASSTKADGGGVVQNRDRGGADQQWQLVPAGSVGSAGAPTAPGGSVPQSPAAGGAGSTTHFQGSSTVLIGGSMSDASATAAPFDVRYAYVHSRPAPSSDYYSAARCQDGWSSWWGCWNGSTTAPGTYVTWRDSVAAHATYKGSPRPQKMLWTWYSLRDLGDAAGQGDGPGEVVAINRTDLLTRYLNDYRFFLQKIGTSHDAIDLEPDFWGYVRSLGDPHQVPAQVTASNPTDCGSQENSAAGFSRCLIAMAHKYAPNTAVGLHLTCWDWQTATPACVKDYAKLGAQNADFLVTDVSDRDAGWYAQPAHGGSDHFWNDQKAAAALKFYKTMAESVGKPVVLWQIPVGNMAQNNTLNHYKDDKVDWFFAHLDQVAKAHVAGLMFGPGQQEQTTVESDGGNLIRRTIAYHNSGGTALK
;
A
#
# COMPACT_ATOMS: atom_id res chain seq x y z
N MET A 1 59.82 54.10 11.30
CA MET A 1 58.43 54.61 11.24
C MET A 1 57.71 53.84 10.13
N VAL A 2 56.45 53.44 10.35
CA VAL A 2 55.59 52.68 9.42
C VAL A 2 56.08 51.26 9.05
N VAL A 3 55.39 50.28 9.61
CA VAL A 3 55.32 48.88 9.14
C VAL A 3 54.32 48.82 7.98
N VAL A 4 54.60 48.04 6.94
CA VAL A 4 53.57 47.54 6.02
C VAL A 4 53.62 46.02 6.04
N ALA A 5 52.61 45.40 6.62
CA ALA A 5 52.51 43.96 6.78
C ALA A 5 52.07 43.29 5.47
N GLY A 6 52.63 42.12 5.16
CA GLY A 6 52.13 41.27 4.10
C GLY A 6 50.84 40.57 4.53
N SER A 7 49.71 40.95 3.93
CA SER A 7 48.46 40.19 4.05
C SER A 7 48.50 38.96 3.15
N ALA A 8 49.21 37.92 3.59
CA ALA A 8 48.93 36.58 3.11
C ALA A 8 47.47 36.26 3.50
N VAL A 9 46.59 36.13 2.51
CA VAL A 9 45.23 35.66 2.75
C VAL A 9 45.34 34.21 3.19
N VAL A 10 45.31 33.99 4.51
CA VAL A 10 45.01 32.69 5.09
C VAL A 10 43.58 32.40 4.69
N VAL A 11 43.42 31.69 3.57
CA VAL A 11 42.18 31.00 3.26
C VAL A 11 41.96 30.04 4.42
N SER A 12 41.05 30.39 5.31
CA SER A 12 40.61 29.49 6.37
C SER A 12 40.08 28.24 5.69
N GLN A 13 40.85 27.15 5.75
CA GLN A 13 40.30 25.84 5.44
C GLN A 13 39.14 25.61 6.42
N ALA A 14 37.92 25.71 5.90
CA ALA A 14 36.73 25.30 6.63
C ALA A 14 36.96 23.87 7.13
N SER A 15 36.72 23.65 8.43
CA SER A 15 37.08 22.39 9.08
C SER A 15 36.43 21.21 8.37
N ALA A 16 37.25 20.29 7.87
CA ALA A 16 36.77 18.97 7.52
C ALA A 16 36.13 18.36 8.78
N GLN A 17 34.81 18.13 8.76
CA GLN A 17 34.16 17.41 9.84
C GLN A 17 34.80 16.03 9.96
N THR A 18 35.54 15.83 11.04
CA THR A 18 36.14 14.53 11.36
C THR A 18 35.00 13.62 11.81
N LEU A 19 34.88 12.45 11.18
CA LEU A 19 33.83 11.49 11.48
C LEU A 19 33.94 11.02 12.94
N ASP A 20 32.92 11.31 13.75
CA ASP A 20 32.87 10.94 15.16
C ASP A 20 32.10 9.63 15.30
N LEU A 21 32.83 8.51 15.38
CA LEU A 21 32.28 7.15 15.44
C LEU A 21 31.40 6.90 16.69
N LYS A 22 31.37 7.82 17.67
CA LYS A 22 30.48 7.74 18.83
C LYS A 22 29.09 8.34 18.56
N LYS A 23 28.91 9.08 17.45
CA LYS A 23 27.65 9.73 17.10
C LYS A 23 26.82 8.93 16.10
N TRP A 24 25.51 9.19 16.16
CA TRP A 24 24.55 8.81 15.14
C TRP A 24 24.43 9.92 14.10
N TYR A 25 24.30 9.55 12.84
CA TYR A 25 24.19 10.46 11.70
C TYR A 25 22.94 10.16 10.88
N VAL A 26 22.33 11.21 10.35
CA VAL A 26 21.36 11.16 9.27
C VAL A 26 22.11 11.47 7.98
N LEU A 27 21.99 10.62 6.98
CA LEU A 27 22.69 10.77 5.69
C LEU A 27 21.74 11.38 4.68
N VAL A 28 21.95 12.64 4.29
CA VAL A 28 21.05 13.42 3.42
C VAL A 28 21.52 13.38 1.97
N ASN A 29 20.72 12.84 1.06
CA ASN A 29 21.02 12.76 -0.37
C ASN A 29 21.01 14.14 -1.04
N ARG A 30 22.02 14.45 -1.86
CA ARG A 30 22.19 15.76 -2.51
C ARG A 30 21.13 16.05 -3.57
N ASN A 31 20.65 15.03 -4.29
CA ASN A 31 19.66 15.22 -5.35
C ASN A 31 18.24 15.45 -4.82
N SER A 32 17.85 14.74 -3.76
CA SER A 32 16.47 14.73 -3.25
C SER A 32 16.25 15.50 -1.94
N GLY A 33 17.31 15.78 -1.16
CA GLY A 33 17.20 16.29 0.20
C GLY A 33 16.62 15.28 1.21
N LYS A 34 16.33 14.06 0.78
CA LYS A 34 15.82 12.95 1.59
C LYS A 34 16.97 12.18 2.22
N VAL A 35 16.67 11.29 3.16
CA VAL A 35 17.67 10.67 4.02
C VAL A 35 17.71 9.15 3.87
N LEU A 36 18.87 8.55 4.09
CA LEU A 36 19.05 7.10 4.10
C LEU A 36 18.18 6.50 5.22
N ASP A 37 17.19 5.72 4.84
CA ASP A 37 16.11 5.22 5.68
C ASP A 37 16.05 3.69 5.58
N ASP A 38 16.08 3.02 6.73
CA ASP A 38 15.74 1.61 6.80
C ASP A 38 14.20 1.46 6.75
N ARG A 39 13.70 0.87 5.66
CA ARG A 39 12.31 1.00 5.23
C ARG A 39 11.36 0.51 6.31
N ALA A 40 10.39 1.35 6.65
CA ALA A 40 9.35 1.09 7.63
C ALA A 40 9.87 0.73 9.05
N SER A 41 11.10 1.13 9.40
CA SER A 41 11.73 0.77 10.68
C SER A 41 11.78 -0.75 10.91
N ALA A 42 12.04 -1.50 9.85
CA ALA A 42 12.18 -2.95 9.91
C ALA A 42 13.32 -3.38 10.85
N THR A 43 13.32 -4.64 11.26
CA THR A 43 14.39 -5.22 12.08
C THR A 43 14.86 -6.59 11.60
N ASN A 44 14.36 -7.08 10.47
CA ASN A 44 14.79 -8.33 9.84
C ASN A 44 15.99 -8.13 8.92
N ASP A 45 16.71 -9.23 8.66
CA ASP A 45 17.68 -9.30 7.56
C ASP A 45 16.96 -9.14 6.21
N GLY A 46 17.59 -8.46 5.26
CA GLY A 46 17.07 -8.27 3.90
C GLY A 46 16.03 -7.16 3.75
N ALA A 47 15.67 -6.45 4.82
CA ALA A 47 14.79 -5.29 4.72
C ALA A 47 15.46 -4.19 3.88
N ALA A 48 14.71 -3.65 2.91
CA ALA A 48 15.22 -2.69 1.94
C ALA A 48 15.66 -1.38 2.61
N VAL A 49 16.80 -0.86 2.20
CA VAL A 49 17.17 0.53 2.48
C VAL A 49 16.64 1.40 1.34
N VAL A 50 16.05 2.53 1.70
CA VAL A 50 15.40 3.48 0.80
C VAL A 50 15.88 4.89 1.13
N GLN A 51 15.48 5.88 0.33
CA GLN A 51 15.41 7.25 0.82
C GLN A 51 14.02 7.54 1.38
N TRP A 52 13.96 8.37 2.42
CA TRP A 52 12.70 8.92 2.93
C TRP A 52 12.89 10.35 3.42
N ALA A 53 11.82 11.15 3.47
CA ALA A 53 11.81 12.45 4.11
C ALA A 53 12.31 12.34 5.56
N ARG A 54 13.03 13.35 6.05
CA ARG A 54 13.64 13.27 7.38
C ARG A 54 12.56 13.32 8.48
N THR A 55 12.23 12.16 9.04
CA THR A 55 11.33 12.00 10.20
C THR A 55 12.08 12.13 11.53
N GLY A 56 13.40 11.89 11.53
CA GLY A 56 14.21 11.81 12.73
C GLY A 56 14.10 10.47 13.48
N GLY A 57 13.35 9.50 12.95
CA GLY A 57 13.23 8.15 13.49
C GLY A 57 14.58 7.44 13.63
N ALA A 58 14.65 6.43 14.52
CA ALA A 58 15.87 5.66 14.73
C ALA A 58 16.31 4.89 13.47
N ASN A 59 15.38 4.54 12.59
CA ASN A 59 15.62 3.89 11.31
C ASN A 59 16.34 4.79 10.27
N GLN A 60 16.38 6.11 10.51
CA GLN A 60 17.12 7.09 9.70
C GLN A 60 18.48 7.47 10.32
N GLN A 61 18.83 6.85 11.44
CA GLN A 61 20.02 7.18 12.22
C GLN A 61 21.04 6.06 12.11
N TRP A 62 22.20 6.38 11.55
CA TRP A 62 23.25 5.44 11.25
C TRP A 62 24.54 5.81 11.98
N ARG A 63 25.19 4.84 12.62
CA ARG A 63 26.49 4.97 13.27
C ARG A 63 27.53 4.25 12.44
N PHE A 64 28.66 4.91 12.20
CA PHE A 64 29.80 4.30 11.52
C PHE A 64 30.61 3.46 12.52
N ILE A 65 30.86 2.21 12.16
CA ILE A 65 31.71 1.27 12.89
C ILE A 65 32.95 1.01 12.04
N ASP A 66 34.14 1.28 12.57
CA ASP A 66 35.40 1.02 11.88
C ASP A 66 35.56 -0.47 11.54
N SER A 67 36.08 -0.73 10.34
CA SER A 67 36.39 -2.08 9.81
C SER A 67 37.82 -2.16 9.23
N GLY A 68 38.66 -1.16 9.51
CA GLY A 68 40.05 -1.08 9.05
C GLY A 68 40.20 -0.49 7.65
N ASP A 69 41.42 -0.11 7.30
CA ASP A 69 41.82 0.42 5.97
C ASP A 69 41.00 1.62 5.45
N GLY A 70 40.33 2.34 6.35
CA GLY A 70 39.42 3.46 6.01
C GLY A 70 38.04 3.04 5.51
N TYR A 71 37.62 1.80 5.79
CA TYR A 71 36.28 1.28 5.53
C TYR A 71 35.46 1.18 6.81
N TYR A 72 34.15 1.41 6.68
CA TYR A 72 33.20 1.42 7.79
C TYR A 72 31.97 0.58 7.47
N ARG A 73 31.38 -0.05 8.49
CA ARG A 73 30.00 -0.51 8.47
C ARG A 73 29.09 0.62 8.92
N LEU A 74 27.91 0.75 8.31
CA LEU A 74 26.88 1.70 8.73
C LEU A 74 25.82 0.94 9.52
N GLN A 75 25.88 0.99 10.85
CA GLN A 75 24.88 0.37 11.72
C GLN A 75 23.65 1.27 11.86
N ASN A 76 22.45 0.71 11.70
CA ASN A 76 21.19 1.38 11.95
C ASN A 76 20.84 1.42 13.46
N ARG A 77 20.31 2.55 13.96
CA ARG A 77 19.97 2.74 15.38
C ARG A 77 18.74 1.95 15.82
N ASN A 78 17.79 1.72 14.92
CA ASN A 78 16.55 0.99 15.22
C ASN A 78 16.81 -0.51 15.38
N SER A 79 17.48 -1.12 14.40
CA SER A 79 17.61 -2.58 14.31
C SER A 79 18.94 -3.14 14.81
N GLY A 80 19.96 -2.29 14.99
CA GLY A 80 21.34 -2.71 15.29
C GLY A 80 22.05 -3.44 14.14
N LYS A 81 21.40 -3.60 12.98
CA LYS A 81 21.95 -4.21 11.75
C LYS A 81 22.74 -3.21 10.93
N VAL A 82 23.50 -3.69 9.95
CA VAL A 82 24.34 -2.85 9.10
C VAL A 82 23.83 -2.78 7.66
N LEU A 83 24.13 -1.68 6.97
CA LEU A 83 23.96 -1.57 5.52
C LEU A 83 24.74 -2.70 4.82
N ASP A 84 24.09 -3.37 3.88
CA ASP A 84 24.57 -4.58 3.23
C ASP A 84 24.24 -4.53 1.73
N ASP A 85 25.21 -4.89 0.89
CA ASP A 85 24.96 -5.18 -0.52
C ASP A 85 24.40 -6.60 -0.69
N LEU A 86 23.11 -6.66 -1.04
CA LEU A 86 22.31 -7.87 -1.06
C LEU A 86 22.92 -8.92 -1.99
N GLY A 87 23.30 -10.05 -1.40
CA GLY A 87 23.80 -11.20 -2.14
C GLY A 87 25.23 -11.05 -2.67
N TRP A 88 26.01 -10.09 -2.18
CA TRP A 88 27.40 -9.85 -2.61
C TRP A 88 27.46 -9.60 -4.13
N SER A 89 26.74 -8.59 -4.60
CA SER A 89 26.56 -8.32 -6.01
C SER A 89 27.67 -7.44 -6.58
N LYS A 90 27.94 -7.60 -7.88
CA LYS A 90 28.73 -6.65 -8.69
C LYS A 90 27.91 -6.02 -9.82
N THR A 91 26.58 -6.14 -9.74
CA THR A 91 25.64 -5.69 -10.76
C THR A 91 25.07 -4.32 -10.39
N PRO A 92 25.22 -3.28 -11.24
CA PRO A 92 24.57 -1.99 -11.03
C PRO A 92 23.06 -2.13 -10.88
N GLY A 93 22.47 -1.40 -9.94
CA GLY A 93 21.05 -1.48 -9.61
C GLY A 93 20.68 -2.55 -8.58
N SER A 94 21.63 -3.36 -8.09
CA SER A 94 21.37 -4.28 -6.98
C SER A 94 21.01 -3.54 -5.70
N ALA A 95 19.98 -4.04 -5.01
CA ALA A 95 19.44 -3.41 -3.81
C ALA A 95 20.44 -3.38 -2.65
N LEU A 96 20.45 -2.28 -1.91
CA LEU A 96 21.04 -2.24 -0.58
C LEU A 96 19.95 -2.50 0.46
N VAL A 97 20.31 -3.30 1.46
CA VAL A 97 19.42 -3.77 2.52
C VAL A 97 20.09 -3.52 3.87
N GLN A 98 19.35 -3.73 4.96
CA GLN A 98 19.98 -4.02 6.25
C GLN A 98 20.18 -5.53 6.42
N TRP A 99 21.28 -5.91 7.07
CA TRP A 99 21.56 -7.31 7.41
C TRP A 99 22.30 -7.40 8.75
N ARG A 100 22.19 -8.54 9.44
CA ARG A 100 22.99 -8.81 10.64
C ARG A 100 24.47 -8.54 10.35
N ASP A 101 25.14 -7.96 11.33
CA ASP A 101 26.54 -7.58 11.16
C ASP A 101 27.42 -8.84 11.11
N LEU A 102 28.01 -9.09 9.94
CA LEU A 102 28.92 -10.19 9.64
C LEU A 102 30.35 -9.69 9.38
N ASN A 103 30.57 -8.37 9.37
CA ASN A 103 31.80 -7.72 8.94
C ASN A 103 32.30 -8.16 7.54
N GLY A 104 31.40 -8.63 6.67
CA GLY A 104 31.70 -9.00 5.28
C GLY A 104 32.09 -7.79 4.44
N THR A 105 32.87 -7.96 3.37
CA THR A 105 33.28 -6.82 2.53
C THR A 105 32.12 -6.22 1.72
N ASN A 106 31.00 -6.94 1.58
CA ASN A 106 29.73 -6.42 1.07
C ASN A 106 29.02 -5.45 2.07
N GLN A 107 29.40 -5.45 3.35
CA GLN A 107 28.89 -4.54 4.40
C GLN A 107 29.84 -3.37 4.71
N GLN A 108 30.99 -3.31 4.04
CA GLN A 108 32.04 -2.33 4.30
C GLN A 108 32.06 -1.24 3.23
N PHE A 109 31.94 0.02 3.64
CA PHE A 109 31.87 1.19 2.75
C PHE A 109 32.95 2.20 3.10
N LYS A 110 33.65 2.70 2.08
CA LYS A 110 34.61 3.81 2.17
C LYS A 110 33.89 5.13 1.93
N LEU A 111 34.25 6.15 2.70
CA LEU A 111 33.80 7.53 2.48
C LEU A 111 34.72 8.23 1.47
N ALA A 112 34.28 8.32 0.21
CA ALA A 112 34.94 9.11 -0.82
C ALA A 112 34.42 10.56 -0.79
N LYS A 113 35.32 11.55 -0.78
CA LYS A 113 34.93 12.97 -0.74
C LYS A 113 34.33 13.43 -2.08
N SER A 114 33.35 14.33 -1.99
CA SER A 114 32.82 15.16 -3.08
C SER A 114 33.03 16.64 -2.74
N SER A 115 32.56 17.56 -3.59
CA SER A 115 32.50 18.98 -3.26
C SER A 115 31.45 19.28 -2.18
N ASP A 116 31.53 20.46 -1.58
CA ASP A 116 30.47 21.06 -0.76
C ASP A 116 30.07 20.22 0.47
N ASP A 117 31.06 19.58 1.10
CA ASP A 117 30.94 18.69 2.27
C ASP A 117 30.08 17.42 2.07
N TYR A 118 29.80 17.05 0.83
CA TYR A 118 29.19 15.75 0.50
C TYR A 118 30.23 14.62 0.41
N VAL A 119 29.78 13.40 0.68
CA VAL A 119 30.56 12.16 0.53
C VAL A 119 29.79 11.16 -0.35
N ARG A 120 30.51 10.20 -0.93
CA ARG A 120 29.94 9.00 -1.57
C ARG A 120 30.39 7.79 -0.77
N LEU A 121 29.46 6.88 -0.53
CA LEU A 121 29.70 5.62 0.18
C LEU A 121 30.04 4.56 -0.87
N VAL A 122 31.29 4.11 -0.92
CA VAL A 122 31.78 3.16 -1.93
C VAL A 122 32.03 1.79 -1.29
N ASN A 123 31.29 0.77 -1.72
CA ASN A 123 31.35 -0.58 -1.20
C ASN A 123 32.72 -1.25 -1.48
N ARG A 124 33.27 -1.98 -0.49
CA ARG A 124 34.60 -2.62 -0.57
C ARG A 124 34.63 -3.82 -1.52
N PHE A 125 33.54 -4.58 -1.59
CA PHE A 125 33.46 -5.78 -2.42
C PHE A 125 33.23 -5.47 -3.90
N SER A 126 32.29 -4.57 -4.19
CA SER A 126 31.85 -4.27 -5.56
C SER A 126 32.56 -3.06 -6.18
N GLY A 127 33.07 -2.13 -5.37
CA GLY A 127 33.60 -0.84 -5.83
C GLY A 127 32.52 0.16 -6.29
N MET A 128 31.24 -0.14 -6.07
CA MET A 128 30.10 0.70 -6.45
C MET A 128 29.65 1.64 -5.33
N ALA A 129 28.99 2.73 -5.70
CA ALA A 129 28.49 3.76 -4.80
C ALA A 129 27.04 3.50 -4.38
N VAL A 130 26.70 3.89 -3.14
CA VAL A 130 25.32 3.98 -2.64
C VAL A 130 24.57 5.07 -3.42
N ASP A 131 23.54 4.66 -4.15
CA ASP A 131 22.87 5.37 -5.24
C ASP A 131 21.35 5.32 -5.02
N VAL A 132 20.64 6.42 -5.23
CA VAL A 132 19.16 6.43 -5.21
C VAL A 132 18.65 6.02 -6.59
N ALA A 133 17.94 4.90 -6.67
CA ALA A 133 17.53 4.28 -7.92
C ALA A 133 16.79 5.25 -8.85
N SER A 134 17.18 5.25 -10.13
CA SER A 134 16.68 6.15 -11.17
C SER A 134 16.76 7.65 -10.82
N SER A 135 17.65 8.03 -9.88
CA SER A 135 17.79 9.39 -9.34
C SER A 135 16.46 9.96 -8.81
N THR A 136 15.53 9.11 -8.36
CA THR A 136 14.19 9.55 -7.93
C THR A 136 14.25 10.51 -6.74
N LYS A 137 13.23 11.36 -6.59
CA LYS A 137 13.05 12.24 -5.42
C LYS A 137 11.86 11.82 -4.54
N ALA A 138 11.22 10.69 -4.84
CA ALA A 138 10.11 10.14 -4.07
C ALA A 138 10.58 9.46 -2.77
N ASP A 139 9.71 9.46 -1.76
CA ASP A 139 9.84 8.61 -0.57
C ASP A 139 9.68 7.13 -0.94
N GLY A 140 10.42 6.26 -0.25
CA GLY A 140 10.46 4.83 -0.56
C GLY A 140 11.23 4.50 -1.84
N GLY A 141 11.85 5.49 -2.48
CA GLY A 141 12.78 5.31 -3.59
C GLY A 141 13.93 4.39 -3.16
N GLY A 142 14.07 3.27 -3.86
CA GLY A 142 15.04 2.22 -3.51
C GLY A 142 16.47 2.77 -3.49
N VAL A 143 17.23 2.42 -2.45
CA VAL A 143 18.67 2.65 -2.44
C VAL A 143 19.36 1.39 -2.95
N VAL A 144 20.19 1.58 -3.96
CA VAL A 144 20.89 0.53 -4.71
C VAL A 144 22.38 0.81 -4.68
N GLN A 145 23.18 -0.17 -5.12
CA GLN A 145 24.55 0.11 -5.54
C GLN A 145 24.64 0.34 -7.05
N ASN A 146 25.43 1.30 -7.47
CA ASN A 146 25.60 1.64 -8.88
C ASN A 146 27.03 2.11 -9.17
N ARG A 147 27.46 2.09 -10.43
CA ARG A 147 28.80 2.57 -10.82
C ARG A 147 29.00 4.01 -10.31
N ASP A 148 30.08 4.25 -9.58
CA ASP A 148 30.42 5.62 -9.13
C ASP A 148 30.63 6.51 -10.36
N ARG A 149 29.73 7.49 -10.50
CA ARG A 149 29.68 8.49 -11.56
C ARG A 149 29.77 9.91 -10.97
N GLY A 150 29.90 10.05 -9.65
CA GLY A 150 29.83 11.33 -8.97
C GLY A 150 28.45 12.00 -9.00
N GLY A 151 27.37 11.27 -9.34
CA GLY A 151 26.02 11.81 -9.48
C GLY A 151 25.49 12.40 -8.16
N ALA A 152 24.59 13.39 -8.23
CA ALA A 152 24.01 14.00 -7.02
C ALA A 152 23.12 13.02 -6.23
N ASP A 153 22.58 12.01 -6.90
CA ASP A 153 21.89 10.85 -6.36
C ASP A 153 22.81 9.85 -5.64
N GLN A 154 24.14 9.95 -5.84
CA GLN A 154 25.17 9.16 -5.16
C GLN A 154 25.86 9.91 -4.01
N GLN A 155 25.53 11.19 -3.83
CA GLN A 155 26.18 12.09 -2.87
C GLN A 155 25.32 12.27 -1.62
N TRP A 156 25.93 12.13 -0.45
CA TRP A 156 25.28 12.14 0.86
C TRP A 156 25.99 13.11 1.80
N GLN A 157 25.26 13.97 2.51
CA GLN A 157 25.78 14.81 3.58
C GLN A 157 25.57 14.11 4.94
N LEU A 158 26.59 14.08 5.78
CA LEU A 158 26.51 13.44 7.10
C LEU A 158 26.08 14.47 8.16
N VAL A 159 24.87 14.36 8.69
CA VAL A 159 24.32 15.31 9.67
C VAL A 159 24.11 14.63 11.03
N PRO A 160 24.76 15.06 12.12
CA PRO A 160 24.57 14.44 13.43
C PRO A 160 23.11 14.43 13.90
N ALA A 161 22.66 13.31 14.47
CA ALA A 161 21.33 13.14 15.05
C ALA A 161 21.32 13.60 16.52
N GLY A 162 20.56 14.65 16.82
CA GLY A 162 20.50 15.25 18.18
C GLY A 162 20.08 16.72 18.22
N SER A 163 19.84 17.37 17.09
CA SER A 163 19.29 18.73 17.01
C SER A 163 17.75 18.72 16.87
N VAL A 164 17.09 19.50 17.73
CA VAL A 164 15.63 19.72 17.90
C VAL A 164 14.90 18.59 18.69
N GLY A 165 14.05 18.98 19.66
CA GLY A 165 13.64 18.13 20.80
C GLY A 165 12.14 18.09 21.18
N SER A 166 11.86 17.56 22.38
CA SER A 166 10.63 16.82 22.72
C SER A 166 9.65 17.49 23.69
N ALA A 167 8.37 17.07 23.61
CA ALA A 167 7.35 16.96 24.67
C ALA A 167 6.25 16.00 24.17
N GLY A 168 5.35 15.38 24.95
CA GLY A 168 5.16 15.26 26.41
C GLY A 168 3.89 14.42 26.67
N ALA A 169 3.75 13.71 27.81
CA ALA A 169 2.64 12.76 28.04
C ALA A 169 2.08 12.74 29.48
N PRO A 170 0.81 12.31 29.66
CA PRO A 170 0.34 11.68 30.91
C PRO A 170 -0.47 10.37 30.73
N THR A 171 -0.50 9.55 31.81
CA THR A 171 -1.16 8.23 32.03
C THR A 171 -2.50 8.35 32.78
N ALA A 172 -3.46 7.41 32.92
CA ALA A 172 -3.84 6.06 32.37
C ALA A 172 -5.31 5.81 32.91
N PRO A 173 -5.85 4.62 33.32
CA PRO A 173 -5.63 3.19 33.00
C PRO A 173 -6.91 2.33 32.70
N GLY A 174 -6.74 1.15 32.10
CA GLY A 174 -7.39 -0.15 32.45
C GLY A 174 -8.89 -0.45 32.20
N GLY A 175 -9.18 -1.52 31.41
CA GLY A 175 -10.49 -2.21 31.32
C GLY A 175 -10.47 -3.40 30.33
N SER A 176 -11.19 -4.51 30.61
CA SER A 176 -11.01 -5.83 29.96
C SER A 176 -12.16 -6.33 29.04
N VAL A 177 -11.82 -7.21 28.08
CA VAL A 177 -12.69 -7.91 27.07
C VAL A 177 -13.46 -9.11 27.68
N PRO A 178 -14.54 -9.72 27.06
CA PRO A 178 -14.40 -10.64 25.89
C PRO A 178 -15.58 -10.81 24.87
N GLN A 179 -15.20 -11.16 23.62
CA GLN A 179 -15.81 -11.99 22.53
C GLN A 179 -17.33 -12.24 22.22
N SER A 180 -17.57 -12.41 20.91
CA SER A 180 -18.73 -12.86 20.07
C SER A 180 -19.25 -14.31 20.34
N PRO A 181 -20.23 -14.95 19.59
CA PRO A 181 -20.79 -14.65 18.24
C PRO A 181 -22.29 -14.98 17.96
N ALA A 182 -22.74 -14.72 16.72
CA ALA A 182 -23.56 -15.59 15.82
C ALA A 182 -24.47 -14.80 14.84
N ALA A 183 -24.93 -15.46 13.77
CA ALA A 183 -25.50 -14.83 12.56
C ALA A 183 -27.01 -15.04 12.36
N GLY A 184 -27.60 -14.23 11.44
CA GLY A 184 -28.84 -14.57 10.73
C GLY A 184 -29.98 -13.54 10.86
N GLY A 185 -30.45 -13.01 9.72
CA GLY A 185 -31.70 -12.25 9.64
C GLY A 185 -31.65 -11.07 8.67
N ALA A 186 -32.55 -11.05 7.68
CA ALA A 186 -32.74 -9.88 6.82
C ALA A 186 -33.42 -8.75 7.61
N GLY A 187 -32.73 -7.62 7.75
CA GLY A 187 -33.17 -6.41 8.44
C GLY A 187 -32.11 -5.31 8.25
N SER A 188 -32.47 -4.05 8.52
CA SER A 188 -31.55 -2.89 8.39
C SER A 188 -30.19 -3.21 9.01
N THR A 189 -29.12 -3.13 8.20
CA THR A 189 -27.75 -3.46 8.59
C THR A 189 -27.15 -2.34 9.43
N THR A 190 -27.70 -2.19 10.63
CA THR A 190 -27.13 -1.42 11.74
C THR A 190 -25.75 -1.91 12.18
N HIS A 191 -25.29 -3.05 11.65
CA HIS A 191 -23.94 -3.58 11.81
C HIS A 191 -23.31 -4.01 10.47
N PHE A 192 -22.01 -3.75 10.30
CA PHE A 192 -21.17 -4.28 9.22
C PHE A 192 -19.84 -4.79 9.79
N GLN A 193 -19.49 -6.04 9.47
CA GLN A 193 -18.30 -6.74 9.98
C GLN A 193 -18.11 -6.71 11.52
N GLY A 194 -19.21 -6.54 12.26
CA GLY A 194 -19.22 -6.43 13.73
C GLY A 194 -19.18 -4.98 14.28
N SER A 195 -18.94 -3.96 13.44
CA SER A 195 -19.06 -2.55 13.82
C SER A 195 -20.49 -2.07 13.66
N SER A 196 -20.99 -1.25 14.59
CA SER A 196 -22.25 -0.50 14.44
C SER A 196 -22.08 0.90 13.84
N THR A 197 -20.85 1.30 13.52
CA THR A 197 -20.48 2.59 12.95
C THR A 197 -19.76 2.45 11.62
N VAL A 198 -19.76 3.49 10.79
CA VAL A 198 -18.98 3.54 9.54
C VAL A 198 -17.52 3.22 9.85
N LEU A 199 -16.96 2.22 9.15
CA LEU A 199 -15.56 1.81 9.29
C LEU A 199 -14.64 2.82 8.62
N ILE A 200 -13.57 3.23 9.28
CA ILE A 200 -12.53 4.09 8.69
C ILE A 200 -11.26 3.27 8.47
N GLY A 201 -10.75 3.27 7.25
CA GLY A 201 -9.55 2.50 6.91
C GLY A 201 -8.75 3.05 5.74
N GLY A 202 -7.67 2.36 5.38
CA GLY A 202 -6.85 2.77 4.25
C GLY A 202 -5.64 1.91 3.93
N SER A 203 -4.97 2.24 2.83
CA SER A 203 -3.66 1.71 2.46
C SER A 203 -2.59 2.64 3.02
N MET A 204 -1.85 2.14 4.01
CA MET A 204 -0.96 2.96 4.84
C MET A 204 0.10 2.10 5.54
N SER A 205 1.20 2.72 5.92
CA SER A 205 2.27 2.13 6.73
C SER A 205 1.81 1.73 8.14
N ASP A 206 2.61 0.90 8.82
CA ASP A 206 2.33 0.49 10.21
C ASP A 206 2.39 1.68 11.19
N ALA A 207 3.23 2.68 10.90
CA ALA A 207 3.28 3.93 11.65
C ALA A 207 1.96 4.71 11.53
N SER A 208 1.44 4.90 10.32
CA SER A 208 0.14 5.56 10.10
C SER A 208 -1.02 4.77 10.73
N ALA A 209 -1.03 3.45 10.58
CA ALA A 209 -2.07 2.57 11.12
C ALA A 209 -2.13 2.52 12.65
N THR A 210 -1.02 2.84 13.34
CA THR A 210 -0.94 2.94 14.80
C THR A 210 -1.06 4.38 15.33
N ALA A 211 -0.98 5.39 14.45
CA ALA A 211 -1.11 6.80 14.80
C ALA A 211 -2.56 7.27 15.02
N ALA A 212 -3.54 6.56 14.46
CA ALA A 212 -4.97 6.79 14.68
C ALA A 212 -5.72 5.45 14.88
N PRO A 213 -6.90 5.45 15.53
CA PRO A 213 -7.62 4.23 15.85
C PRO A 213 -8.43 3.67 14.65
N PHE A 214 -7.82 3.59 13.46
CA PHE A 214 -8.40 3.02 12.24
C PHE A 214 -8.99 1.61 12.48
N ASP A 215 -10.05 1.27 11.77
CA ASP A 215 -10.71 -0.04 11.81
C ASP A 215 -10.16 -1.04 10.79
N VAL A 216 -9.79 -0.55 9.60
CA VAL A 216 -9.45 -1.40 8.44
C VAL A 216 -8.13 -0.95 7.82
N ARG A 217 -7.29 -1.91 7.46
CA ARG A 217 -6.17 -1.70 6.54
C ARG A 217 -6.53 -2.38 5.23
N TYR A 218 -6.24 -1.76 4.09
CA TYR A 218 -6.39 -2.48 2.82
C TYR A 218 -5.08 -2.66 2.07
N ALA A 219 -5.06 -3.66 1.21
CA ALA A 219 -3.92 -3.97 0.34
C ALA A 219 -4.40 -4.69 -0.92
N TYR A 220 -3.71 -4.45 -2.03
CA TYR A 220 -3.90 -5.22 -3.25
C TYR A 220 -3.25 -6.61 -3.11
N VAL A 221 -3.90 -7.59 -3.72
CA VAL A 221 -3.31 -8.85 -4.14
C VAL A 221 -3.48 -8.91 -5.65
N HIS A 222 -2.37 -8.66 -6.35
CA HIS A 222 -2.29 -8.73 -7.79
C HIS A 222 -0.93 -9.31 -8.19
N SER A 223 -0.94 -10.15 -9.21
CA SER A 223 0.21 -10.65 -9.97
C SER A 223 -0.31 -11.64 -11.00
N ARG A 224 0.52 -11.98 -11.99
CA ARG A 224 0.29 -13.17 -12.82
C ARG A 224 0.12 -14.41 -11.92
N PRO A 225 -0.98 -15.18 -12.05
CA PRO A 225 -1.22 -16.37 -11.25
C PRO A 225 -0.08 -17.39 -11.37
N ALA A 226 0.03 -18.26 -10.37
CA ALA A 226 1.00 -19.33 -10.40
C ALA A 226 0.85 -20.21 -11.66
N PRO A 227 1.97 -20.59 -12.31
CA PRO A 227 1.94 -21.36 -13.56
C PRO A 227 1.59 -22.84 -13.37
N SER A 228 1.76 -23.39 -12.16
CA SER A 228 1.42 -24.78 -11.80
C SER A 228 0.99 -24.89 -10.33
N SER A 229 0.41 -26.03 -9.96
CA SER A 229 -0.02 -26.32 -8.58
C SER A 229 1.13 -26.50 -7.57
N ASP A 230 2.37 -26.67 -8.05
CA ASP A 230 3.56 -26.84 -7.22
C ASP A 230 3.85 -25.60 -6.37
N TYR A 231 3.43 -24.43 -6.86
CA TYR A 231 3.57 -23.13 -6.19
C TYR A 231 2.75 -23.06 -4.90
N TYR A 232 1.60 -23.72 -4.85
CA TYR A 232 0.71 -23.70 -3.69
C TYR A 232 1.13 -24.71 -2.60
N SER A 233 1.76 -25.81 -3.01
CA SER A 233 2.09 -26.96 -2.15
C SER A 233 3.55 -26.98 -1.68
N ALA A 234 4.43 -26.19 -2.28
CA ALA A 234 5.83 -26.10 -1.87
C ALA A 234 5.98 -25.63 -0.41
N ALA A 235 6.88 -26.28 0.34
CA ALA A 235 7.18 -25.91 1.72
C ALA A 235 7.83 -24.51 1.85
N ARG A 236 8.48 -24.04 0.78
CA ARG A 236 9.07 -22.71 0.64
C ARG A 236 8.96 -22.24 -0.81
N CYS A 237 8.89 -20.92 -0.98
CA CYS A 237 9.07 -20.26 -2.27
C CYS A 237 10.45 -20.56 -2.88
N GLN A 238 10.62 -20.24 -4.16
CA GLN A 238 11.89 -20.34 -4.87
C GLN A 238 12.33 -18.96 -5.37
N ASP A 239 13.63 -18.78 -5.63
CA ASP A 239 14.18 -17.45 -5.98
C ASP A 239 13.62 -16.89 -7.30
N GLY A 240 13.16 -17.76 -8.20
CA GLY A 240 12.49 -17.37 -9.45
C GLY A 240 10.99 -17.06 -9.32
N TRP A 241 10.39 -17.14 -8.11
CA TRP A 241 8.94 -16.97 -7.92
C TRP A 241 8.53 -15.57 -7.43
N SER A 242 9.48 -14.63 -7.33
CA SER A 242 9.26 -13.29 -6.76
C SER A 242 8.29 -12.38 -7.53
N SER A 243 7.86 -12.78 -8.73
CA SER A 243 6.84 -12.07 -9.52
C SER A 243 5.40 -12.49 -9.20
N TRP A 244 5.20 -13.49 -8.35
CA TRP A 244 3.88 -13.96 -7.89
C TRP A 244 3.62 -13.50 -6.46
N TRP A 245 2.39 -13.02 -6.17
CA TRP A 245 2.02 -12.47 -4.86
C TRP A 245 2.25 -13.45 -3.71
N GLY A 246 2.16 -14.76 -3.97
CA GLY A 246 2.41 -15.80 -2.98
C GLY A 246 3.84 -15.82 -2.44
N CYS A 247 4.82 -15.19 -3.11
CA CYS A 247 6.24 -15.23 -2.77
C CYS A 247 6.87 -13.85 -2.55
N TRP A 248 6.33 -13.15 -1.56
CA TRP A 248 6.67 -11.77 -1.17
C TRP A 248 8.11 -11.53 -0.66
N ASN A 249 8.87 -12.56 -0.26
CA ASN A 249 10.24 -12.42 0.27
C ASN A 249 11.23 -13.48 -0.30
N GLY A 250 11.10 -13.79 -1.59
CA GLY A 250 11.93 -14.81 -2.26
C GLY A 250 11.81 -16.19 -1.62
N SER A 251 12.87 -16.99 -1.66
CA SER A 251 12.87 -18.39 -1.15
C SER A 251 12.82 -18.56 0.38
N THR A 252 12.75 -17.47 1.14
CA THR A 252 12.86 -17.51 2.60
C THR A 252 11.58 -17.95 3.32
N THR A 253 10.42 -17.73 2.69
CA THR A 253 9.09 -17.93 3.28
C THR A 253 8.28 -19.02 2.58
N ALA A 254 7.27 -19.56 3.25
CA ALA A 254 6.28 -20.44 2.62
C ALA A 254 5.38 -19.63 1.65
N PRO A 255 4.88 -20.24 0.56
CA PRO A 255 3.88 -19.64 -0.30
C PRO A 255 2.66 -19.11 0.48
N GLY A 256 2.21 -17.90 0.14
CA GLY A 256 1.09 -17.20 0.78
C GLY A 256 1.39 -16.57 2.14
N THR A 257 2.63 -16.55 2.61
CA THR A 257 3.01 -15.97 3.92
C THR A 257 2.57 -14.52 4.07
N TYR A 258 2.57 -13.73 2.99
CA TYR A 258 2.17 -12.32 2.99
C TYR A 258 0.77 -12.09 3.58
N VAL A 259 -0.22 -12.89 3.19
CA VAL A 259 -1.60 -12.79 3.70
C VAL A 259 -1.61 -13.06 5.20
N THR A 260 -1.16 -14.25 5.61
CA THR A 260 -1.12 -14.64 7.03
C THR A 260 -0.30 -13.70 7.91
N TRP A 261 0.73 -13.03 7.36
CA TRP A 261 1.52 -12.03 8.07
C TRP A 261 0.76 -10.70 8.21
N ARG A 262 0.10 -10.22 7.15
CA ARG A 262 -0.71 -8.99 7.20
C ARG A 262 -1.91 -9.14 8.12
N ASP A 263 -2.60 -10.27 8.10
CA ASP A 263 -3.68 -10.61 9.03
C ASP A 263 -3.17 -10.56 10.48
N SER A 264 -2.00 -11.15 10.74
CA SER A 264 -1.38 -11.11 12.06
C SER A 264 -1.02 -9.70 12.49
N VAL A 265 -0.45 -8.87 11.61
CA VAL A 265 -0.15 -7.45 11.91
C VAL A 265 -1.43 -6.65 12.19
N ALA A 266 -2.50 -6.88 11.42
CA ALA A 266 -3.79 -6.20 11.64
C ALA A 266 -4.43 -6.65 12.97
N ALA A 267 -4.46 -7.95 13.26
CA ALA A 267 -5.00 -8.52 14.49
C ALA A 267 -4.26 -8.05 15.76
N HIS A 268 -2.95 -7.78 15.66
CA HIS A 268 -2.12 -7.29 16.75
C HIS A 268 -1.89 -5.76 16.72
N ALA A 269 -2.62 -5.01 15.89
CA ALA A 269 -2.51 -3.57 15.83
C ALA A 269 -2.82 -2.91 17.19
N THR A 270 -2.17 -1.79 17.47
CA THR A 270 -2.35 -1.04 18.72
C THR A 270 -2.52 0.44 18.45
N TYR A 271 -3.24 1.12 19.34
CA TYR A 271 -3.35 2.57 19.36
C TYR A 271 -3.06 3.07 20.77
N LYS A 272 -2.13 4.03 20.91
CA LYS A 272 -1.65 4.54 22.21
C LYS A 272 -1.25 3.42 23.20
N GLY A 273 -0.62 2.37 22.70
CA GLY A 273 -0.15 1.22 23.48
C GLY A 273 -1.25 0.26 23.95
N SER A 274 -2.52 0.48 23.58
CA SER A 274 -3.63 -0.43 23.86
C SER A 274 -3.97 -1.27 22.62
N PRO A 275 -4.35 -2.55 22.75
CA PRO A 275 -4.81 -3.35 21.62
C PRO A 275 -5.97 -2.69 20.89
N ARG A 276 -5.83 -2.54 19.58
CA ARG A 276 -6.86 -2.04 18.65
C ARG A 276 -6.77 -2.87 17.36
N PRO A 277 -7.26 -4.12 17.39
CA PRO A 277 -7.24 -4.98 16.21
C PRO A 277 -7.93 -4.30 15.03
N GLN A 278 -7.29 -4.42 13.88
CA GLN A 278 -7.77 -3.98 12.58
C GLN A 278 -8.15 -5.19 11.74
N LYS A 279 -8.99 -4.95 10.73
CA LYS A 279 -9.35 -5.94 9.71
C LYS A 279 -8.54 -5.70 8.44
N MET A 280 -8.28 -6.74 7.66
CA MET A 280 -7.81 -6.55 6.29
C MET A 280 -8.99 -6.41 5.33
N LEU A 281 -8.91 -5.44 4.40
CA LEU A 281 -9.64 -5.46 3.14
C LEU A 281 -8.65 -5.82 2.03
N TRP A 282 -8.90 -6.92 1.35
CA TRP A 282 -8.04 -7.43 0.30
C TRP A 282 -8.64 -7.12 -1.06
N THR A 283 -8.03 -6.21 -1.81
CA THR A 283 -8.40 -5.96 -3.21
C THR A 283 -7.78 -7.05 -4.07
N TRP A 284 -8.57 -8.05 -4.45
CA TRP A 284 -8.15 -9.12 -5.35
C TRP A 284 -8.32 -8.61 -6.79
N TYR A 285 -7.20 -8.31 -7.44
CA TYR A 285 -7.14 -7.59 -8.72
C TYR A 285 -6.16 -8.31 -9.67
N SER A 286 -6.34 -9.61 -9.83
CA SER A 286 -5.43 -10.48 -10.56
C SER A 286 -5.84 -10.68 -12.02
N LEU A 287 -7.07 -10.35 -12.44
CA LEU A 287 -7.49 -10.50 -13.85
C LEU A 287 -6.69 -9.60 -14.79
N ARG A 288 -6.32 -8.40 -14.35
CA ARG A 288 -5.47 -7.47 -15.09
C ARG A 288 -4.17 -8.12 -15.59
N ASP A 289 -3.50 -8.87 -14.72
CA ASP A 289 -2.28 -9.62 -15.06
C ASP A 289 -2.53 -10.77 -16.06
N LEU A 290 -3.77 -11.27 -16.18
CA LEU A 290 -4.18 -12.20 -17.23
C LEU A 290 -4.48 -11.49 -18.56
N GLY A 291 -4.90 -10.23 -18.56
CA GLY A 291 -5.17 -9.47 -19.79
C GLY A 291 -3.92 -9.32 -20.66
N ASP A 292 -2.77 -9.09 -20.02
CA ASP A 292 -1.44 -9.21 -20.60
C ASP A 292 -1.16 -10.61 -21.17
N ALA A 293 -1.46 -11.66 -20.42
CA ALA A 293 -1.24 -13.05 -20.83
C ALA A 293 -2.18 -13.53 -21.96
N ALA A 294 -3.32 -12.86 -22.13
CA ALA A 294 -4.23 -12.99 -23.27
C ALA A 294 -3.74 -12.20 -24.50
N GLY A 295 -2.74 -11.33 -24.36
CA GLY A 295 -2.13 -10.58 -25.46
C GLY A 295 -2.94 -9.37 -25.94
N GLN A 296 -3.89 -8.88 -25.13
CA GLN A 296 -4.74 -7.71 -25.44
C GLN A 296 -4.67 -6.63 -24.35
N GLY A 297 -3.95 -6.87 -23.26
CA GLY A 297 -3.73 -5.91 -22.18
C GLY A 297 -4.94 -5.72 -21.27
N ASP A 298 -4.85 -4.64 -20.48
CA ASP A 298 -5.81 -4.14 -19.50
C ASP A 298 -7.22 -3.98 -20.11
N GLY A 299 -8.24 -4.56 -19.49
CA GLY A 299 -9.63 -4.55 -19.97
C GLY A 299 -9.99 -5.63 -21.01
N PRO A 300 -9.90 -5.40 -22.34
CA PRO A 300 -10.32 -6.38 -23.34
C PRO A 300 -9.61 -7.74 -23.22
N GLY A 301 -8.36 -7.77 -22.75
CA GLY A 301 -7.64 -9.01 -22.50
C GLY A 301 -8.21 -9.82 -21.34
N GLU A 302 -8.77 -9.17 -20.32
CA GLU A 302 -9.31 -9.83 -19.13
C GLU A 302 -10.56 -10.64 -19.47
N VAL A 303 -11.45 -10.05 -20.28
CA VAL A 303 -12.64 -10.76 -20.79
C VAL A 303 -12.24 -11.90 -21.73
N VAL A 304 -11.21 -11.73 -22.56
CA VAL A 304 -10.64 -12.84 -23.36
C VAL A 304 -10.04 -13.93 -22.46
N ALA A 305 -9.43 -13.56 -21.34
CA ALA A 305 -8.78 -14.50 -20.42
C ALA A 305 -9.78 -15.37 -19.66
N ILE A 306 -10.91 -14.85 -19.20
CA ILE A 306 -11.96 -15.68 -18.56
C ILE A 306 -12.57 -16.69 -19.54
N ASN A 307 -12.56 -16.43 -20.85
CA ASN A 307 -12.98 -17.39 -21.87
C ASN A 307 -11.88 -18.37 -22.30
N ARG A 308 -10.73 -18.38 -21.62
CA ARG A 308 -9.64 -19.33 -21.83
C ARG A 308 -9.48 -20.25 -20.65
N THR A 309 -9.80 -21.53 -20.84
CA THR A 309 -9.73 -22.54 -19.77
C THR A 309 -8.35 -22.60 -19.11
N ASP A 310 -7.27 -22.47 -19.87
CA ASP A 310 -5.90 -22.53 -19.35
C ASP A 310 -5.54 -21.35 -18.44
N LEU A 311 -6.05 -20.15 -18.73
CA LEU A 311 -5.82 -18.95 -17.93
C LEU A 311 -6.77 -18.90 -16.72
N LEU A 312 -8.07 -19.12 -16.96
CA LEU A 312 -9.08 -19.11 -15.89
C LEU A 312 -8.85 -20.23 -14.85
N THR A 313 -8.33 -21.39 -15.26
CA THR A 313 -7.93 -22.46 -14.30
C THR A 313 -6.84 -21.97 -13.35
N ARG A 314 -5.81 -21.26 -13.86
CA ARG A 314 -4.73 -20.73 -13.01
C ARG A 314 -5.29 -19.70 -12.04
N TYR A 315 -6.04 -18.73 -12.55
CA TYR A 315 -6.70 -17.70 -11.75
C TYR A 315 -7.58 -18.27 -10.63
N LEU A 316 -8.47 -19.22 -10.92
CA LEU A 316 -9.36 -19.81 -9.91
C LEU A 316 -8.60 -20.65 -8.87
N ASN A 317 -7.48 -21.29 -9.26
CA ASN A 317 -6.61 -21.98 -8.31
C ASN A 317 -5.84 -20.99 -7.40
N ASP A 318 -5.37 -19.88 -7.96
CA ASP A 318 -4.65 -18.82 -7.25
C ASP A 318 -5.57 -18.13 -6.23
N TYR A 319 -6.80 -17.83 -6.65
CA TYR A 319 -7.85 -17.30 -5.79
C TYR A 319 -8.28 -18.30 -4.71
N ARG A 320 -8.43 -19.60 -5.02
CA ARG A 320 -8.67 -20.63 -3.99
C ARG A 320 -7.54 -20.64 -2.95
N PHE A 321 -6.29 -20.57 -3.40
CA PHE A 321 -5.13 -20.57 -2.51
C PHE A 321 -5.08 -19.30 -1.65
N PHE A 322 -5.38 -18.13 -2.21
CA PHE A 322 -5.53 -16.88 -1.49
C PHE A 322 -6.58 -16.98 -0.36
N LEU A 323 -7.79 -17.45 -0.69
CA LEU A 323 -8.86 -17.66 0.29
C LEU A 323 -8.47 -18.66 1.39
N GLN A 324 -7.76 -19.73 1.04
CA GLN A 324 -7.23 -20.70 2.01
C GLN A 324 -6.17 -20.12 2.94
N LYS A 325 -5.49 -19.02 2.57
CA LYS A 325 -4.54 -18.32 3.44
C LYS A 325 -5.21 -17.32 4.38
N ILE A 326 -6.34 -16.74 3.98
CA ILE A 326 -7.22 -15.96 4.86
C ILE A 326 -7.90 -16.89 5.87
N GLY A 327 -8.46 -18.02 5.40
CA GLY A 327 -9.07 -19.04 6.24
C GLY A 327 -10.19 -18.47 7.13
N THR A 328 -10.00 -18.47 8.45
CA THR A 328 -11.02 -18.01 9.41
C THR A 328 -10.84 -16.56 9.86
N SER A 329 -9.99 -15.76 9.23
CA SER A 329 -9.87 -14.32 9.48
C SER A 329 -11.20 -13.58 9.23
N HIS A 330 -11.41 -12.48 9.94
CA HIS A 330 -12.61 -11.63 9.86
C HIS A 330 -12.40 -10.43 8.94
N ASP A 331 -11.87 -10.72 7.76
CA ASP A 331 -11.46 -9.77 6.74
C ASP A 331 -12.62 -9.37 5.82
N ALA A 332 -12.28 -8.61 4.79
CA ALA A 332 -13.10 -8.35 3.64
C ALA A 332 -12.30 -8.58 2.34
N ILE A 333 -12.99 -8.87 1.25
CA ILE A 333 -12.40 -8.94 -0.10
C ILE A 333 -13.15 -7.95 -1.00
N ASP A 334 -12.42 -7.21 -1.83
CA ASP A 334 -12.96 -6.50 -2.98
C ASP A 334 -12.59 -7.28 -4.26
N LEU A 335 -13.59 -7.69 -5.03
CA LEU A 335 -13.43 -8.58 -6.18
C LEU A 335 -13.29 -7.82 -7.50
N GLU A 336 -12.08 -7.86 -8.05
CA GLU A 336 -11.72 -7.44 -9.40
C GLU A 336 -12.31 -6.07 -9.79
N PRO A 337 -11.73 -4.97 -9.25
CA PRO A 337 -11.93 -3.63 -9.77
C PRO A 337 -11.77 -3.57 -11.29
N ASP A 338 -12.41 -2.59 -11.93
CA ASP A 338 -12.44 -2.33 -13.37
C ASP A 338 -13.05 -3.45 -14.27
N PHE A 339 -12.74 -4.71 -14.01
CA PHE A 339 -13.12 -5.87 -14.83
C PHE A 339 -14.62 -5.92 -15.16
N TRP A 340 -15.48 -5.69 -14.15
CA TRP A 340 -16.93 -5.75 -14.31
C TRP A 340 -17.47 -4.66 -15.24
N GLY A 341 -16.76 -3.55 -15.42
CA GLY A 341 -17.10 -2.49 -16.36
C GLY A 341 -16.90 -2.94 -17.80
N TYR A 342 -15.80 -3.67 -18.06
CA TYR A 342 -15.55 -4.30 -19.35
C TYR A 342 -16.58 -5.40 -19.67
N VAL A 343 -16.96 -6.21 -18.67
CA VAL A 343 -18.07 -7.20 -18.82
C VAL A 343 -19.38 -6.49 -19.21
N ARG A 344 -19.76 -5.41 -18.50
CA ARG A 344 -20.95 -4.61 -18.81
C ARG A 344 -20.90 -3.96 -20.19
N SER A 345 -19.73 -3.52 -20.65
CA SER A 345 -19.57 -2.89 -21.97
C SER A 345 -19.92 -3.82 -23.14
N LEU A 346 -19.90 -5.14 -22.91
CA LEU A 346 -20.23 -6.17 -23.89
C LEU A 346 -21.71 -6.60 -23.84
N GLY A 347 -22.52 -5.99 -22.97
CA GLY A 347 -23.95 -6.23 -22.87
C GLY A 347 -24.33 -7.13 -21.70
N ASP A 348 -25.11 -8.19 -21.97
CA ASP A 348 -25.66 -9.05 -20.93
C ASP A 348 -24.57 -9.93 -20.28
N PRO A 349 -24.31 -9.83 -18.96
CA PRO A 349 -23.28 -10.65 -18.30
C PRO A 349 -23.50 -12.16 -18.39
N HIS A 350 -24.73 -12.61 -18.68
CA HIS A 350 -25.04 -14.02 -18.99
C HIS A 350 -24.56 -14.47 -20.38
N GLN A 351 -24.29 -13.53 -21.29
CA GLN A 351 -23.88 -13.79 -22.68
C GLN A 351 -22.38 -13.52 -22.90
N VAL A 352 -21.69 -12.85 -21.96
CA VAL A 352 -20.24 -12.68 -21.97
C VAL A 352 -19.58 -14.03 -21.62
N PRO A 353 -18.86 -14.71 -22.53
CA PRO A 353 -18.42 -16.09 -22.32
C PRO A 353 -17.32 -16.22 -21.26
N ALA A 354 -17.38 -17.28 -20.44
CA ALA A 354 -16.32 -17.65 -19.51
C ALA A 354 -16.25 -19.18 -19.36
N GLN A 355 -15.06 -19.78 -19.27
CA GLN A 355 -14.89 -21.24 -19.23
C GLN A 355 -15.01 -21.82 -17.79
N VAL A 356 -16.00 -21.34 -17.04
CA VAL A 356 -16.18 -21.53 -15.60
C VAL A 356 -16.21 -23.00 -15.19
N THR A 357 -17.12 -23.79 -15.78
CA THR A 357 -17.32 -25.21 -15.45
C THR A 357 -16.07 -26.03 -15.77
N ALA A 358 -15.40 -25.72 -16.89
CA ALA A 358 -14.21 -26.45 -17.34
C ALA A 358 -12.96 -26.08 -16.53
N SER A 359 -12.86 -24.84 -16.06
CA SER A 359 -11.69 -24.33 -15.34
C SER A 359 -11.68 -24.69 -13.85
N ASN A 360 -12.84 -24.87 -13.25
CA ASN A 360 -12.98 -25.33 -11.86
C ASN A 360 -14.26 -26.14 -11.67
N PRO A 361 -14.32 -27.41 -12.13
CA PRO A 361 -15.51 -28.25 -11.99
C PRO A 361 -15.86 -28.56 -10.53
N THR A 362 -14.91 -28.46 -9.60
CA THR A 362 -15.11 -28.82 -8.18
C THR A 362 -15.80 -27.72 -7.37
N ASP A 363 -15.50 -26.44 -7.61
CA ASP A 363 -16.16 -25.33 -6.91
C ASP A 363 -17.20 -24.61 -7.78
N CYS A 364 -16.96 -24.52 -9.10
CA CYS A 364 -17.80 -23.80 -10.04
C CYS A 364 -18.66 -24.72 -10.93
N GLY A 365 -18.69 -26.03 -10.70
CA GLY A 365 -19.33 -27.01 -11.58
C GLY A 365 -20.83 -26.80 -11.81
N SER A 366 -21.53 -26.12 -10.88
CA SER A 366 -22.95 -25.77 -10.99
C SER A 366 -23.21 -24.38 -11.59
N GLN A 367 -22.17 -23.62 -11.94
CA GLN A 367 -22.29 -22.29 -12.52
C GLN A 367 -22.30 -22.36 -14.05
N GLU A 368 -22.96 -21.39 -14.67
CA GLU A 368 -22.99 -21.19 -16.12
C GLU A 368 -21.62 -20.73 -16.67
N ASN A 369 -21.34 -21.04 -17.94
CA ASN A 369 -20.13 -20.62 -18.64
C ASN A 369 -20.23 -19.16 -19.15
N SER A 370 -20.46 -18.23 -18.24
CA SER A 370 -20.56 -16.80 -18.51
C SER A 370 -19.93 -15.96 -17.38
N ALA A 371 -19.70 -14.67 -17.62
CA ALA A 371 -19.20 -13.74 -16.60
C ALA A 371 -20.13 -13.67 -15.37
N ALA A 372 -21.44 -13.85 -15.56
CA ALA A 372 -22.39 -13.98 -14.46
C ALA A 372 -22.16 -15.26 -13.61
N GLY A 373 -21.90 -16.41 -14.25
CA GLY A 373 -21.54 -17.64 -13.53
C GLY A 373 -20.17 -17.56 -12.85
N PHE A 374 -19.22 -16.86 -13.47
CA PHE A 374 -17.90 -16.59 -12.90
C PHE A 374 -17.98 -15.75 -11.62
N SER A 375 -18.67 -14.60 -11.65
CA SER A 375 -18.96 -13.76 -10.48
C SER A 375 -19.52 -14.58 -9.31
N ARG A 376 -20.58 -15.36 -9.57
CA ARG A 376 -21.21 -16.22 -8.56
C ARG A 376 -20.28 -17.30 -8.04
N CYS A 377 -19.33 -17.80 -8.86
CA CYS A 377 -18.31 -18.71 -8.34
C CYS A 377 -17.33 -18.02 -7.39
N LEU A 378 -16.86 -16.80 -7.71
CA LEU A 378 -15.90 -16.11 -6.83
C LEU A 378 -16.48 -15.83 -5.43
N ILE A 379 -17.75 -15.42 -5.40
CA ILE A 379 -18.53 -15.24 -4.17
C ILE A 379 -18.69 -16.57 -3.42
N ALA A 380 -19.15 -17.63 -4.09
CA ALA A 380 -19.34 -18.94 -3.46
C ALA A 380 -18.03 -19.58 -2.97
N MET A 381 -16.92 -19.36 -3.68
CA MET A 381 -15.59 -19.77 -3.25
C MET A 381 -15.14 -19.01 -2.00
N ALA A 382 -15.37 -17.69 -1.92
CA ALA A 382 -15.06 -16.91 -0.71
C ALA A 382 -15.79 -17.47 0.51
N HIS A 383 -17.11 -17.65 0.43
CA HIS A 383 -17.90 -18.23 1.52
C HIS A 383 -17.48 -19.66 1.89
N LYS A 384 -16.98 -20.44 0.93
CA LYS A 384 -16.51 -21.83 1.16
C LYS A 384 -15.15 -21.92 1.84
N TYR A 385 -14.18 -21.11 1.40
CA TYR A 385 -12.78 -21.22 1.83
C TYR A 385 -12.36 -20.16 2.86
N ALA A 386 -13.07 -19.04 2.93
CA ALA A 386 -12.88 -17.98 3.91
C ALA A 386 -14.21 -17.58 4.61
N PRO A 387 -14.88 -18.50 5.34
CA PRO A 387 -16.27 -18.35 5.78
C PRO A 387 -16.55 -17.22 6.78
N ASN A 388 -15.50 -16.63 7.37
CA ASN A 388 -15.59 -15.51 8.30
C ASN A 388 -15.32 -14.14 7.64
N THR A 389 -14.88 -14.15 6.39
CA THR A 389 -14.50 -12.99 5.58
C THR A 389 -15.69 -12.55 4.74
N ALA A 390 -15.98 -11.25 4.77
CA ALA A 390 -17.03 -10.68 3.92
C ALA A 390 -16.53 -10.58 2.48
N VAL A 391 -17.31 -11.02 1.50
CA VAL A 391 -16.97 -10.83 0.07
C VAL A 391 -17.75 -9.67 -0.53
N GLY A 392 -17.03 -8.72 -1.12
CA GLY A 392 -17.56 -7.54 -1.79
C GLY A 392 -17.47 -7.68 -3.29
N LEU A 393 -18.55 -7.36 -4.01
CA LEU A 393 -18.51 -7.26 -5.47
C LEU A 393 -18.29 -5.80 -5.87
N HIS A 394 -17.22 -5.55 -6.65
CA HIS A 394 -16.84 -4.21 -7.07
C HIS A 394 -17.82 -3.65 -8.11
N LEU A 395 -18.29 -2.42 -7.91
CA LEU A 395 -19.25 -1.69 -8.74
C LEU A 395 -18.55 -0.81 -9.79
N THR A 396 -17.99 -1.43 -10.82
CA THR A 396 -17.47 -0.68 -11.96
C THR A 396 -18.64 -0.16 -12.82
N CYS A 397 -19.10 1.05 -12.50
CA CYS A 397 -20.17 1.74 -13.22
C CYS A 397 -19.73 3.12 -13.69
N TRP A 398 -18.78 3.18 -14.62
CA TRP A 398 -18.27 4.43 -15.22
C TRP A 398 -19.35 5.34 -15.84
N ASP A 399 -20.53 4.80 -16.13
CA ASP A 399 -21.73 5.45 -16.65
C ASP A 399 -22.76 5.86 -15.56
N TRP A 400 -22.41 5.77 -14.27
CA TRP A 400 -23.36 5.92 -13.16
C TRP A 400 -24.17 7.22 -13.19
N GLN A 401 -23.56 8.34 -13.61
CA GLN A 401 -24.20 9.66 -13.63
C GLN A 401 -25.45 9.71 -14.54
N THR A 402 -25.50 8.86 -15.56
CA THR A 402 -26.58 8.83 -16.57
C THR A 402 -27.34 7.50 -16.61
N ALA A 403 -26.72 6.41 -16.16
CA ALA A 403 -27.21 5.05 -16.38
C ALA A 403 -27.28 4.17 -15.11
N THR A 404 -27.42 4.77 -13.91
CA THR A 404 -27.63 4.02 -12.65
C THR A 404 -28.64 2.86 -12.77
N PRO A 405 -29.81 2.98 -13.43
CA PRO A 405 -30.74 1.85 -13.57
C PRO A 405 -30.21 0.67 -14.42
N ALA A 406 -29.32 0.94 -15.37
CA ALA A 406 -28.64 -0.12 -16.13
C ALA A 406 -27.61 -0.83 -15.24
N CYS A 407 -26.77 -0.07 -14.53
CA CYS A 407 -25.86 -0.59 -13.50
C CYS A 407 -26.60 -1.52 -12.51
N VAL A 408 -27.72 -1.09 -11.91
CA VAL A 408 -28.56 -1.94 -11.03
C VAL A 408 -28.94 -3.27 -11.70
N LYS A 409 -29.42 -3.23 -12.95
CA LYS A 409 -29.85 -4.41 -13.71
C LYS A 409 -28.69 -5.37 -13.98
N ASP A 410 -27.51 -4.84 -14.31
CA ASP A 410 -26.33 -5.64 -14.63
C ASP A 410 -25.77 -6.33 -13.37
N TYR A 411 -25.73 -5.62 -12.23
CA TYR A 411 -25.27 -6.20 -10.97
C TYR A 411 -26.23 -7.25 -10.40
N ALA A 412 -27.54 -7.10 -10.59
CA ALA A 412 -28.51 -8.15 -10.29
C ALA A 412 -28.25 -9.44 -11.11
N LYS A 413 -27.82 -9.31 -12.36
CA LYS A 413 -27.43 -10.44 -13.22
C LYS A 413 -26.09 -11.06 -12.82
N LEU A 414 -25.09 -10.24 -12.51
CA LEU A 414 -23.81 -10.69 -11.94
C LEU A 414 -23.99 -11.43 -10.59
N GLY A 415 -25.15 -11.31 -9.94
CA GLY A 415 -25.47 -11.99 -8.70
C GLY A 415 -24.99 -11.23 -7.46
N ALA A 416 -24.93 -9.90 -7.53
CA ALA A 416 -24.45 -9.03 -6.45
C ALA A 416 -25.19 -9.24 -5.11
N GLN A 417 -26.45 -9.68 -5.15
CA GLN A 417 -27.24 -10.06 -3.97
C GLN A 417 -26.64 -11.24 -3.18
N ASN A 418 -25.77 -12.03 -3.80
CA ASN A 418 -25.04 -13.14 -3.16
C ASN A 418 -23.78 -12.66 -2.43
N ALA A 419 -23.22 -11.49 -2.78
CA ALA A 419 -22.10 -10.89 -2.06
C ALA A 419 -22.56 -10.38 -0.69
N ASP A 420 -21.64 -10.13 0.25
CA ASP A 420 -21.97 -9.59 1.57
C ASP A 420 -22.09 -8.06 1.56
N PHE A 421 -21.38 -7.41 0.64
CA PHE A 421 -21.40 -5.96 0.43
C PHE A 421 -21.08 -5.61 -1.03
N LEU A 422 -21.23 -4.33 -1.36
CA LEU A 422 -20.79 -3.73 -2.61
C LEU A 422 -19.55 -2.88 -2.35
N VAL A 423 -18.65 -2.79 -3.32
CA VAL A 423 -17.48 -1.90 -3.26
C VAL A 423 -17.53 -0.93 -4.43
N THR A 424 -17.06 0.30 -4.30
CA THR A 424 -17.04 1.24 -5.44
C THR A 424 -16.02 2.34 -5.25
N ASP A 425 -15.34 2.68 -6.34
CA ASP A 425 -14.34 3.74 -6.39
C ASP A 425 -14.97 5.13 -6.27
N VAL A 426 -14.15 6.06 -5.77
CA VAL A 426 -14.50 7.48 -5.73
C VAL A 426 -13.65 8.26 -6.73
N SER A 427 -12.34 7.95 -6.80
CA SER A 427 -11.46 8.32 -7.92
C SER A 427 -10.08 7.65 -7.80
N ASP A 428 -9.45 7.32 -8.92
CA ASP A 428 -8.07 6.80 -9.00
C ASP A 428 -6.97 7.77 -8.51
N ARG A 429 -7.26 9.07 -8.43
CA ARG A 429 -6.25 10.13 -8.23
C ARG A 429 -6.85 11.33 -7.52
N ASP A 430 -5.99 12.13 -6.90
CA ASP A 430 -6.40 13.37 -6.27
C ASP A 430 -6.93 14.37 -7.32
N ALA A 431 -7.97 15.12 -6.98
CA ALA A 431 -8.59 16.11 -7.88
C ALA A 431 -7.60 17.16 -8.40
N GLY A 432 -6.63 17.52 -7.57
CA GLY A 432 -5.54 18.44 -7.89
C GLY A 432 -4.53 17.90 -8.90
N TRP A 433 -4.48 16.57 -9.13
CA TRP A 433 -3.74 15.96 -10.24
C TRP A 433 -4.47 16.20 -11.56
N TYR A 434 -5.75 15.82 -11.64
CA TYR A 434 -6.59 16.00 -12.83
C TYR A 434 -6.69 17.47 -13.26
N ALA A 435 -6.76 18.40 -12.30
CA ALA A 435 -6.84 19.83 -12.55
C ALA A 435 -5.56 20.43 -13.17
N GLN A 436 -4.45 19.69 -13.28
CA GLN A 436 -3.25 20.18 -13.95
C GLN A 436 -3.42 20.13 -15.48
N PRO A 437 -2.99 21.18 -16.22
CA PRO A 437 -3.03 21.16 -17.69
C PRO A 437 -2.27 19.99 -18.33
N ALA A 438 -1.21 19.50 -17.68
CA ALA A 438 -0.44 18.33 -18.11
C ALA A 438 -1.24 17.00 -18.05
N HIS A 439 -2.39 17.00 -17.36
CA HIS A 439 -3.23 15.84 -17.08
C HIS A 439 -4.68 16.02 -17.58
N GLY A 440 -4.91 17.01 -18.47
CA GLY A 440 -6.20 17.30 -19.09
C GLY A 440 -6.96 18.47 -18.48
N GLY A 441 -6.62 18.92 -17.27
CA GLY A 441 -7.21 20.10 -16.64
C GLY A 441 -8.69 19.93 -16.23
N SER A 442 -9.12 18.71 -15.91
CA SER A 442 -10.51 18.40 -15.55
C SER A 442 -10.82 18.67 -14.06
N ASP A 443 -12.07 19.05 -13.77
CA ASP A 443 -12.52 19.38 -12.41
C ASP A 443 -13.12 18.15 -11.69
N HIS A 444 -12.27 17.48 -10.89
CA HIS A 444 -12.61 16.34 -10.05
C HIS A 444 -12.82 16.72 -8.57
N PHE A 445 -12.84 18.02 -8.24
CA PHE A 445 -13.20 18.51 -6.91
C PHE A 445 -14.69 18.31 -6.66
N TRP A 446 -15.06 18.07 -5.41
CA TRP A 446 -16.43 17.93 -4.97
C TRP A 446 -17.05 19.27 -4.58
N ASN A 447 -18.30 19.44 -4.98
CA ASN A 447 -19.23 20.37 -4.37
C ASN A 447 -20.45 19.58 -3.89
N ASP A 448 -21.33 20.19 -3.11
CA ASP A 448 -22.47 19.49 -2.52
C ASP A 448 -23.37 18.82 -3.57
N GLN A 449 -23.45 19.36 -4.79
CA GLN A 449 -24.19 18.73 -5.89
C GLN A 449 -23.51 17.45 -6.40
N LYS A 450 -22.20 17.47 -6.68
CA LYS A 450 -21.42 16.30 -7.11
C LYS A 450 -21.44 15.21 -6.03
N ALA A 451 -21.23 15.60 -4.78
CA ALA A 451 -21.21 14.67 -3.65
C ALA A 451 -22.61 14.08 -3.36
N ALA A 452 -23.68 14.87 -3.42
CA ALA A 452 -25.05 14.36 -3.31
C ALA A 452 -25.43 13.43 -4.48
N ALA A 453 -24.93 13.68 -5.69
CA ALA A 453 -25.11 12.77 -6.82
C ALA A 453 -24.40 11.41 -6.60
N ALA A 454 -23.17 11.43 -6.10
CA ALA A 454 -22.43 10.21 -5.73
C ALA A 454 -23.13 9.43 -4.61
N LEU A 455 -23.51 10.10 -3.50
CA LEU A 455 -24.27 9.47 -2.42
C LEU A 455 -25.62 8.89 -2.91
N LYS A 456 -26.30 9.56 -3.85
CA LYS A 456 -27.53 9.05 -4.45
C LYS A 456 -27.27 7.77 -5.25
N PHE A 457 -26.18 7.69 -6.02
CA PHE A 457 -25.78 6.48 -6.73
C PHE A 457 -25.52 5.33 -5.75
N TYR A 458 -24.66 5.55 -4.75
CA TYR A 458 -24.33 4.53 -3.73
C TYR A 458 -25.59 4.03 -3.02
N LYS A 459 -26.47 4.95 -2.59
CA LYS A 459 -27.75 4.60 -1.96
C LYS A 459 -28.64 3.77 -2.89
N THR A 460 -28.77 4.17 -4.16
CA THR A 460 -29.60 3.46 -5.14
C THR A 460 -29.09 2.03 -5.36
N MET A 461 -27.77 1.83 -5.45
CA MET A 461 -27.17 0.51 -5.56
C MET A 461 -27.39 -0.33 -4.30
N ALA A 462 -27.15 0.25 -3.13
CA ALA A 462 -27.34 -0.41 -1.84
C ALA A 462 -28.78 -0.89 -1.62
N GLU A 463 -29.76 -0.01 -1.87
CA GLU A 463 -31.19 -0.30 -1.72
C GLU A 463 -31.69 -1.29 -2.78
N SER A 464 -31.18 -1.23 -4.02
CA SER A 464 -31.61 -2.11 -5.11
C SER A 464 -31.05 -3.54 -5.02
N VAL A 465 -29.82 -3.69 -4.51
CA VAL A 465 -29.17 -5.00 -4.32
C VAL A 465 -29.45 -5.57 -2.92
N GLY A 466 -29.80 -4.72 -1.94
CA GLY A 466 -30.04 -5.10 -0.56
C GLY A 466 -28.76 -5.34 0.24
N LYS A 467 -27.70 -4.55 -0.03
CA LYS A 467 -26.35 -4.73 0.54
C LYS A 467 -25.71 -3.37 0.87
N PRO A 468 -24.92 -3.26 1.96
CA PRO A 468 -24.19 -2.03 2.24
C PRO A 468 -23.08 -1.79 1.21
N VAL A 469 -22.63 -0.53 1.09
CA VAL A 469 -21.54 -0.11 0.20
C VAL A 469 -20.29 0.20 1.02
N VAL A 470 -19.11 -0.18 0.53
CA VAL A 470 -17.81 0.30 1.01
C VAL A 470 -17.20 1.17 -0.09
N LEU A 471 -16.81 2.39 0.25
CA LEU A 471 -16.13 3.28 -0.68
C LEU A 471 -14.64 2.98 -0.65
N TRP A 472 -14.14 2.45 -1.77
CA TRP A 472 -12.76 2.11 -2.04
C TRP A 472 -12.57 2.34 -3.54
N GLN A 473 -11.68 3.18 -4.02
CA GLN A 473 -10.62 3.91 -3.33
C GLN A 473 -10.94 5.40 -3.21
N ILE A 474 -10.60 5.99 -2.06
CA ILE A 474 -10.75 7.43 -1.79
C ILE A 474 -9.37 8.09 -1.77
N PRO A 475 -9.08 9.07 -2.64
CA PRO A 475 -7.84 9.85 -2.61
C PRO A 475 -7.60 10.54 -1.26
N VAL A 476 -6.33 10.72 -0.88
CA VAL A 476 -5.93 11.21 0.46
C VAL A 476 -5.52 12.70 0.47
N GLY A 477 -5.61 13.38 -0.67
CA GLY A 477 -5.34 14.80 -0.81
C GLY A 477 -6.18 15.67 0.13
N ASN A 478 -5.69 16.89 0.36
CA ASN A 478 -6.43 17.91 1.11
C ASN A 478 -6.10 19.31 0.58
N MET A 479 -7.00 20.28 0.79
CA MET A 479 -6.93 21.59 0.15
C MET A 479 -5.70 22.44 0.54
N ALA A 480 -4.95 22.07 1.58
CA ALA A 480 -3.69 22.71 1.98
C ALA A 480 -2.46 22.25 1.17
N GLN A 481 -2.59 21.18 0.36
CA GLN A 481 -1.51 20.67 -0.50
C GLN A 481 -1.17 21.63 -1.65
N ASN A 482 -0.04 21.40 -2.32
CA ASN A 482 0.53 22.33 -3.31
C ASN A 482 0.41 21.89 -4.78
N ASN A 483 -0.25 20.76 -5.07
CA ASN A 483 -0.32 20.12 -6.38
C ASN A 483 1.08 19.79 -6.95
N THR A 484 1.89 19.10 -6.16
CA THR A 484 3.14 18.47 -6.62
C THR A 484 3.12 16.96 -6.32
N LEU A 485 4.08 16.21 -6.85
CA LEU A 485 4.19 14.76 -6.67
C LEU A 485 4.07 14.37 -5.18
N ASN A 486 3.20 13.41 -4.88
CA ASN A 486 2.76 12.97 -3.55
C ASN A 486 2.02 14.01 -2.69
N HIS A 487 1.69 15.20 -3.22
CA HIS A 487 1.17 16.35 -2.49
C HIS A 487 0.12 17.11 -3.32
N TYR A 488 -1.01 16.47 -3.60
CA TYR A 488 -2.11 17.02 -4.39
C TYR A 488 -3.30 17.43 -3.54
N LYS A 489 -3.99 18.48 -3.99
CA LYS A 489 -5.24 18.92 -3.37
C LYS A 489 -6.33 17.92 -3.68
N ASP A 490 -7.09 17.56 -2.67
CA ASP A 490 -8.40 16.94 -2.80
C ASP A 490 -9.29 17.49 -1.68
N ASP A 491 -10.57 17.19 -1.72
CA ASP A 491 -11.59 17.63 -0.78
C ASP A 491 -12.39 16.48 -0.16
N LYS A 492 -12.32 15.27 -0.72
CA LYS A 492 -13.11 14.10 -0.32
C LYS A 492 -12.87 13.71 1.12
N VAL A 493 -11.62 13.73 1.61
CA VAL A 493 -11.31 13.45 3.03
C VAL A 493 -12.09 14.40 3.94
N ASP A 494 -11.91 15.71 3.79
CA ASP A 494 -12.57 16.68 4.65
C ASP A 494 -14.09 16.71 4.46
N TRP A 495 -14.58 16.52 3.23
CA TRP A 495 -16.01 16.46 2.93
C TRP A 495 -16.68 15.24 3.55
N PHE A 496 -16.09 14.04 3.45
CA PHE A 496 -16.66 12.83 4.04
C PHE A 496 -16.77 12.97 5.56
N PHE A 497 -15.69 13.36 6.25
CA PHE A 497 -15.70 13.53 7.71
C PHE A 497 -16.63 14.65 8.20
N ALA A 498 -16.97 15.64 7.36
CA ALA A 498 -17.98 16.64 7.66
C ALA A 498 -19.44 16.16 7.45
N HIS A 499 -19.65 15.08 6.67
CA HIS A 499 -20.96 14.64 6.21
C HIS A 499 -21.27 13.15 6.50
N LEU A 500 -20.61 12.54 7.49
CA LEU A 500 -20.76 11.12 7.83
C LEU A 500 -22.22 10.68 8.08
N ASP A 501 -23.10 11.55 8.60
CA ASP A 501 -24.53 11.24 8.74
C ASP A 501 -25.24 11.05 7.38
N GLN A 502 -24.79 11.74 6.33
CA GLN A 502 -25.30 11.57 4.96
C GLN A 502 -24.72 10.30 4.33
N VAL A 503 -23.42 10.04 4.56
CA VAL A 503 -22.71 8.82 4.16
C VAL A 503 -23.42 7.57 4.71
N ALA A 504 -23.69 7.54 6.02
CA ALA A 504 -24.42 6.43 6.65
C ALA A 504 -25.86 6.29 6.13
N LYS A 505 -26.57 7.40 5.87
CA LYS A 505 -27.92 7.38 5.24
C LYS A 505 -27.95 6.91 3.79
N ALA A 506 -26.78 6.86 3.13
CA ALA A 506 -26.58 6.23 1.82
C ALA A 506 -26.19 4.75 1.92
N HIS A 507 -26.27 4.14 3.11
CA HIS A 507 -25.85 2.77 3.42
C HIS A 507 -24.36 2.49 3.13
N VAL A 508 -23.53 3.55 3.14
CA VAL A 508 -22.08 3.39 3.11
C VAL A 508 -21.60 2.96 4.50
N ALA A 509 -21.04 1.77 4.58
CA ALA A 509 -20.59 1.12 5.80
C ALA A 509 -19.07 1.23 6.05
N GLY A 510 -18.29 1.69 5.06
CA GLY A 510 -16.86 1.92 5.23
C GLY A 510 -16.27 2.90 4.22
N LEU A 511 -15.22 3.60 4.65
CA LEU A 511 -14.43 4.55 3.86
C LEU A 511 -12.96 4.10 3.84
N MET A 512 -12.44 3.81 2.64
CA MET A 512 -11.12 3.20 2.44
C MET A 512 -10.21 4.14 1.66
N PHE A 513 -9.38 4.87 2.40
CA PHE A 513 -8.52 5.92 1.87
C PHE A 513 -7.17 5.40 1.38
N GLY A 514 -6.71 5.86 0.22
CA GLY A 514 -5.35 5.65 -0.22
C GLY A 514 -5.09 6.25 -1.59
N PRO A 515 -3.86 6.13 -2.10
CA PRO A 515 -3.38 7.00 -3.16
C PRO A 515 -4.05 6.78 -4.53
N GLY A 516 -4.75 5.67 -4.75
CA GLY A 516 -5.31 5.37 -6.07
C GLY A 516 -4.24 4.77 -6.99
N GLN A 517 -3.30 5.64 -7.38
CA GLN A 517 -2.20 5.30 -8.25
C GLN A 517 -0.85 5.75 -7.65
N GLN A 518 0.25 5.46 -8.34
CA GLN A 518 1.57 5.97 -7.95
C GLN A 518 1.60 7.51 -8.04
N GLU A 519 2.51 8.12 -7.30
CA GLU A 519 2.77 9.57 -7.29
C GLU A 519 1.65 10.46 -6.72
N GLN A 520 0.54 9.88 -6.25
CA GLN A 520 -0.57 10.58 -5.60
C GLN A 520 -0.34 10.78 -4.09
N THR A 521 -1.21 11.55 -3.43
CA THR A 521 -1.15 11.79 -1.98
C THR A 521 -1.45 10.51 -1.21
N THR A 522 -0.60 10.22 -0.22
CA THR A 522 -0.68 9.06 0.66
C THR A 522 -1.07 9.49 2.07
N VAL A 523 -1.44 8.54 2.94
CA VAL A 523 -1.64 8.80 4.38
C VAL A 523 -0.37 9.34 5.04
N GLU A 524 0.80 8.99 4.49
CA GLU A 524 2.11 9.46 4.93
C GLU A 524 2.43 10.89 4.45
N SER A 525 1.85 11.35 3.34
CA SER A 525 2.17 12.64 2.69
C SER A 525 1.06 13.71 2.76
N ASP A 526 -0.12 13.35 3.25
CA ASP A 526 -1.26 14.27 3.43
C ASP A 526 -1.07 15.34 4.52
N GLY A 527 0.07 15.35 5.23
CA GLY A 527 0.30 16.24 6.36
C GLY A 527 -0.46 15.85 7.63
N GLY A 528 -0.81 14.57 7.78
CA GLY A 528 -1.53 13.98 8.90
C GLY A 528 -3.02 14.33 8.93
N ASN A 529 -3.64 14.65 7.79
CA ASN A 529 -5.04 15.09 7.75
C ASN A 529 -5.99 13.94 8.11
N LEU A 530 -5.91 12.82 7.40
CA LEU A 530 -6.70 11.62 7.64
C LEU A 530 -6.49 11.09 9.07
N ILE A 531 -5.25 11.12 9.58
CA ILE A 531 -4.94 10.74 10.97
C ILE A 531 -5.72 11.61 11.96
N ARG A 532 -5.68 12.95 11.82
CA ARG A 532 -6.44 13.86 12.69
C ARG A 532 -7.95 13.65 12.59
N ARG A 533 -8.48 13.48 11.37
CA ARG A 533 -9.91 13.25 11.12
C ARG A 533 -10.39 11.94 11.74
N THR A 534 -9.62 10.87 11.59
CA THR A 534 -9.90 9.54 12.17
C THR A 534 -9.88 9.59 13.70
N ILE A 535 -8.90 10.26 14.31
CA ILE A 535 -8.87 10.46 15.77
C ILE A 535 -10.12 11.23 16.24
N ALA A 536 -10.50 12.31 15.56
CA ALA A 536 -11.68 13.10 15.92
C ALA A 536 -12.97 12.27 15.83
N TYR A 537 -13.13 11.49 14.76
CA TYR A 537 -14.28 10.61 14.54
C TYR A 537 -14.47 9.55 15.64
N HIS A 538 -13.43 8.82 16.00
CA HIS A 538 -13.54 7.82 17.06
C HIS A 538 -13.68 8.47 18.44
N ASN A 539 -13.09 9.64 18.69
CA ASN A 539 -13.30 10.41 19.92
C ASN A 539 -14.76 10.91 20.07
N SER A 540 -15.49 11.12 18.97
CA SER A 540 -16.94 11.45 19.02
C SER A 540 -17.85 10.21 19.08
N GLY A 541 -17.30 9.01 19.21
CA GLY A 541 -18.05 7.74 19.26
C GLY A 541 -18.42 7.15 17.89
N GLY A 542 -17.92 7.73 16.79
CA GLY A 542 -18.24 7.33 15.42
C GLY A 542 -19.66 7.71 14.97
N THR A 543 -20.02 7.33 13.74
CA THR A 543 -21.35 7.59 13.16
C THR A 543 -22.05 6.26 12.90
N ALA A 544 -23.22 6.09 13.52
CA ALA A 544 -23.97 4.84 13.46
C ALA A 544 -24.54 4.56 12.05
N LEU A 545 -24.43 3.29 11.62
CA LEU A 545 -25.00 2.76 10.38
C LEU A 545 -26.54 2.90 10.33
N LYS A 546 -27.13 2.73 9.14
CA LYS A 546 -28.56 2.92 8.84
C LYS A 546 -29.11 1.79 7.97
#